data_AF-A0A379YH65-F1
#
_entry.id   AF-A0A379YH65-F1
#
_cell.length_a   1.000
_cell.length_b   1.000
_cell.length_c   1.000
_cell.angle_alpha   90.00
_cell.angle_beta   90.00
_cell.angle_gamma   90.00
#
_symmetry.space_group_name_H-M   'P 1'
#
loop_
_entity.id
_entity.type
_entity.pdbx_description
1 polymer ?
#
loop_
_entity_poly.entity_id
_entity_poly.type
_entity_poly.pdbx_seq_one_letter_code
_entity_poly.pdbx_strand_id
1 'polypeptide(L)'
;MYIESAAGTAAGGKTGLTAITVGVLFLLILFLSPLSYLVPVYATAPALMYVGLLMLSNVAKIDFADFVDAMAGLVTAVFIVLTCNIVTGIMIGFATLVVGRLVSGEW
;
A
#
# COMPACT_ATOMS: atom_id res chain seq x y z
N MET A 1 0.28 -3.15 1.30
CA MET A 1 1.24 -4.18 1.78
C MET A 1 0.66 -5.18 2.80
N TYR A 2 -0.56 -5.00 3.30
CA TYR A 2 -1.14 -5.98 4.23
C TYR A 2 -1.85 -7.14 3.51
N ILE A 3 -2.40 -6.92 2.31
CA ILE A 3 -3.21 -7.93 1.63
C ILE A 3 -2.38 -9.12 1.11
N GLU A 4 -1.17 -8.87 0.61
CA GLU A 4 -0.27 -9.92 0.11
C GLU A 4 0.36 -10.71 1.26
N SER A 5 0.72 -10.03 2.36
CA SER A 5 1.25 -10.66 3.57
C SER A 5 0.15 -11.41 4.35
N ALA A 6 -1.08 -10.88 4.39
CA ALA A 6 -2.24 -11.54 4.98
C ALA A 6 -2.68 -12.75 4.15
N ALA A 7 -2.66 -12.67 2.82
CA ALA A 7 -2.91 -13.82 1.95
C ALA A 7 -1.82 -14.89 2.13
N GLY A 8 -0.55 -14.49 2.23
CA GLY A 8 0.58 -15.40 2.49
C GLY A 8 0.48 -16.11 3.84
N THR A 9 0.11 -15.41 4.91
CA THR A 9 -0.08 -16.00 6.24
C THR A 9 -1.36 -16.83 6.34
N ALA A 10 -2.46 -16.43 5.67
CA ALA A 10 -3.70 -17.20 5.59
C ALA A 10 -3.55 -18.49 4.78
N ALA A 11 -2.71 -18.50 3.74
CA ALA A 11 -2.35 -19.69 2.96
C ALA A 11 -1.36 -20.62 3.69
N GLY A 12 -1.02 -20.34 4.96
CA GLY A 12 -0.13 -21.18 5.78
C GLY A 12 1.35 -20.76 5.77
N GLY A 13 1.69 -19.63 5.16
CA GLY A 13 3.02 -19.03 5.17
C GLY A 13 3.38 -18.40 6.51
N LYS A 14 3.58 -19.25 7.52
CA LYS A 14 4.06 -18.84 8.85
C LYS A 14 5.57 -19.05 9.03
N THR A 15 6.25 -19.59 8.02
CA THR A 15 7.70 -19.88 8.05
C THR A 15 8.44 -19.04 7.00
N GLY A 16 9.68 -18.63 7.28
CA GLY A 16 10.53 -17.92 6.31
C GLY A 16 10.85 -18.74 5.05
N LEU A 17 10.51 -20.03 5.04
CA LEU A 17 10.69 -20.91 3.89
C LEU A 17 9.82 -20.49 2.69
N THR A 18 8.61 -19.98 2.93
CA THR A 18 7.73 -19.51 1.85
C THR A 18 8.31 -18.27 1.15
N ALA A 19 8.92 -17.36 1.91
CA ALA A 19 9.60 -16.19 1.35
C ALA A 19 10.80 -16.60 0.48
N ILE A 20 11.56 -17.62 0.90
CA ILE A 20 12.70 -18.15 0.13
C ILE A 20 12.20 -18.83 -1.16
N THR A 21 11.18 -19.69 -1.08
CA THR A 21 10.62 -20.36 -2.26
C THR A 21 10.06 -19.36 -3.27
N VAL A 22 9.31 -18.35 -2.81
CA VAL A 22 8.81 -17.27 -3.67
C VAL A 22 9.96 -16.49 -4.30
N GLY A 23 11.02 -16.17 -3.54
CA GLY A 23 12.21 -15.50 -4.06
C GLY A 23 12.95 -16.31 -5.14
N VAL A 24 13.09 -17.62 -4.94
CA VAL A 24 13.72 -18.53 -5.94
C VAL A 24 12.86 -18.64 -7.20
N LEU A 25 11.53 -18.76 -7.05
CA LEU A 25 10.59 -18.76 -8.18
C LEU A 25 10.64 -17.42 -8.95
N PHE A 26 10.76 -16.28 -8.25
CA PHE A 26 10.89 -14.97 -8.87
C PHE A 26 12.20 -14.83 -9.67
N LEU A 27 13.29 -15.42 -9.16
CA LEU A 27 14.58 -15.47 -9.84
C LEU A 27 14.52 -16.35 -11.10
N LEU A 28 13.83 -17.48 -11.05
CA LEU A 28 13.57 -18.34 -12.22
C LEU A 28 12.68 -17.64 -13.26
N ILE A 29 11.72 -16.80 -12.84
CA ILE A 29 10.87 -16.02 -13.74
C ILE A 29 11.67 -15.03 -14.59
N LEU A 30 12.83 -14.53 -14.12
CA LEU A 30 13.70 -13.65 -14.93
C LEU A 30 14.18 -14.33 -16.22
N PHE A 31 14.41 -15.64 -16.20
CA PHE A 31 14.76 -16.43 -17.39
C PHE A 31 13.54 -16.73 -18.28
N LEU A 32 12.34 -16.72 -17.70
CA LEU A 32 11.06 -16.89 -18.38
C LEU A 32 10.39 -15.56 -18.81
N SER A 33 11.10 -14.43 -18.63
CA SER A 33 10.70 -13.08 -19.06
C SER A 33 10.04 -13.00 -20.44
N PRO A 34 10.51 -13.71 -21.51
CA PRO A 34 9.85 -13.62 -22.82
C PRO A 34 8.41 -14.14 -22.85
N LEU A 35 7.98 -15.01 -21.92
CA LEU A 35 6.57 -15.44 -21.82
C LEU A 35 5.66 -14.36 -21.21
N SER A 36 6.21 -13.45 -20.40
CA SER A 36 5.41 -12.38 -19.77
C SER A 36 4.89 -11.34 -20.78
N TYR A 37 5.58 -11.19 -21.92
CA TYR A 37 5.16 -10.34 -23.03
C TYR A 37 3.92 -10.84 -23.78
N LEU A 38 3.54 -12.12 -23.61
CA LEU A 38 2.31 -12.68 -24.18
C LEU A 38 1.05 -12.26 -23.40
N VAL A 39 1.20 -11.73 -22.18
CA VAL A 39 0.07 -11.28 -21.36
C VAL A 39 -0.45 -9.96 -21.92
N PRO A 40 -1.71 -9.89 -22.38
CA PRO A 40 -2.29 -8.66 -22.90
C PRO A 40 -2.34 -7.59 -21.81
N VAL A 41 -1.98 -6.35 -22.16
CA VAL A 41 -2.03 -5.20 -21.23
C VAL A 41 -3.45 -4.93 -20.71
N TYR A 42 -4.47 -5.39 -21.44
CA TYR A 42 -5.86 -5.33 -21.00
C TYR A 42 -6.17 -6.24 -19.81
N ALA A 43 -5.39 -7.31 -19.59
CA ALA A 43 -5.61 -8.23 -18.47
C ALA A 43 -5.03 -7.69 -17.14
N THR A 44 -4.02 -6.82 -17.20
CA THR A 44 -3.39 -6.23 -16.00
C THR A 44 -4.18 -5.05 -15.45
N ALA A 45 -4.89 -4.30 -16.31
CA ALA A 45 -5.73 -3.17 -15.91
C ALA A 45 -6.81 -3.51 -14.85
N PRO A 46 -7.67 -4.54 -15.01
CA PRO A 46 -8.68 -4.88 -14.00
C PRO A 46 -8.05 -5.37 -12.70
N ALA A 47 -6.90 -6.06 -12.78
CA ALA A 47 -6.16 -6.50 -11.59
C ALA A 47 -5.64 -5.30 -10.79
N LEU A 48 -5.06 -4.30 -11.45
CA LEU A 48 -4.59 -3.07 -10.79
C LEU A 48 -5.73 -2.26 -10.18
N MET A 49 -6.88 -2.18 -10.86
CA MET A 49 -8.07 -1.49 -10.33
C MET A 49 -8.61 -2.17 -9.07
N TYR A 50 -8.66 -3.50 -9.05
CA TYR A 50 -9.07 -4.27 -7.86
C TYR A 50 -8.10 -4.09 -6.70
N VAL A 51 -6.78 -4.12 -6.96
CA VAL A 51 -5.76 -3.86 -5.93
C VAL A 51 -5.88 -2.43 -5.39
N GLY A 52 -6.15 -1.45 -6.24
CA GLY A 52 -6.39 -0.05 -5.82
C GLY A 52 -7.59 0.08 -4.88
N LEU A 53 -8.72 -0.57 -5.22
CA LEU A 53 -9.92 -0.64 -4.36
C LEU A 53 -9.59 -1.27 -2.99
N LEU A 54 -8.83 -2.36 -2.98
CA LEU A 54 -8.39 -3.01 -1.75
C LEU A 54 -7.50 -2.12 -0.87
N MET A 55 -6.63 -1.31 -1.48
CA MET A 55 -5.80 -0.35 -0.73
C MET A 55 -6.62 0.82 -0.17
N LEU A 56 -7.63 1.29 -0.91
CA LEU A 56 -8.54 2.35 -0.46
C LEU A 56 -9.38 1.90 0.75
N SER A 57 -9.76 0.61 0.82
CA SER A 57 -10.43 0.05 2.00
C SER A 57 -9.62 0.19 3.28
N ASN A 58 -8.29 0.32 3.19
CA ASN A 58 -7.44 0.53 4.35
C ASN A 58 -7.48 2.00 4.84
N VAL A 59 -7.81 2.96 3.97
CA VAL A 59 -8.07 4.36 4.34
C VAL A 59 -9.35 4.49 5.17
N ALA A 60 -10.34 3.62 4.94
CA ALA A 60 -11.57 3.59 5.73
C ALA A 60 -11.37 3.09 7.19
N LYS A 61 -10.17 2.59 7.53
CA LYS A 61 -9.80 2.20 8.91
C LYS A 61 -9.17 3.33 9.70
N ILE A 62 -9.02 4.53 9.12
CA ILE A 62 -8.55 5.70 9.86
C ILE A 62 -9.56 6.02 10.97
N ASP A 63 -9.06 6.30 12.17
CA ASP A 63 -9.90 6.69 13.28
C ASP A 63 -10.40 8.12 13.06
N PHE A 64 -11.66 8.23 12.64
CA PHE A 64 -12.30 9.53 12.39
C PHE A 64 -12.80 10.21 13.67
N ALA A 65 -12.68 9.57 14.84
CA ALA A 65 -13.05 10.20 16.10
C ALA A 65 -11.94 11.18 16.56
N ASP A 66 -10.68 10.88 16.22
CA ASP A 66 -9.56 11.79 16.39
C ASP A 66 -9.46 12.79 15.22
N PHE A 67 -9.72 14.07 15.51
CA PHE A 67 -9.71 15.14 14.50
C PHE A 67 -8.31 15.34 13.88
N VAL A 68 -7.24 15.08 14.63
CA VAL A 68 -5.86 15.26 14.15
C VAL A 68 -5.50 14.14 13.19
N ASP A 69 -5.84 12.89 13.53
CA ASP A 69 -5.57 11.72 12.69
C ASP A 69 -6.39 11.78 11.38
N ALA A 70 -7.68 12.16 11.47
CA ALA A 70 -8.54 12.37 10.30
C ALA A 70 -8.03 13.49 9.37
N MET A 71 -7.60 14.62 9.95
CA MET A 71 -7.09 15.76 9.17
C MET A 71 -5.78 15.40 8.47
N ALA A 72 -4.84 14.76 9.18
CA ALA A 72 -3.57 14.33 8.60
C ALA A 72 -3.77 13.28 7.50
N GLY A 73 -4.68 12.32 7.69
CA GLY A 73 -5.03 11.32 6.69
C GLY A 73 -5.61 11.95 5.41
N LEU A 74 -6.52 12.91 5.56
CA LEU A 74 -7.13 13.62 4.42
C LEU A 74 -6.10 14.47 3.67
N VAL A 75 -5.27 15.23 4.39
CA VAL A 75 -4.17 16.01 3.80
C VAL A 75 -3.23 15.11 3.02
N THR A 76 -2.82 13.97 3.60
CA THR A 76 -2.00 12.96 2.90
C THR A 76 -2.64 12.55 1.57
N ALA A 77 -3.91 12.12 1.60
CA ALA A 77 -4.61 11.64 0.41
C ALA A 77 -4.71 12.70 -0.70
N VAL A 78 -5.07 13.94 -0.33
CA VAL A 78 -5.18 15.05 -1.28
C VAL A 78 -3.83 15.39 -1.90
N PHE A 79 -2.76 15.48 -1.10
CA PHE A 79 -1.43 15.83 -1.61
C PHE A 79 -0.80 14.73 -2.46
N ILE A 80 -1.07 13.45 -2.19
CA ILE A 80 -0.65 12.34 -3.06
C ILE A 80 -1.27 12.52 -4.46
N VAL A 81 -2.58 12.79 -4.53
CA VAL A 81 -3.30 12.98 -5.79
C VAL A 81 -2.84 14.25 -6.50
N LEU A 82 -2.69 15.35 -5.79
CA LEU A 82 -2.29 16.65 -6.37
C LEU A 82 -0.85 16.63 -6.90
N THR A 83 0.07 15.98 -6.20
CA THR A 83 1.49 15.96 -6.56
C THR A 83 1.82 14.82 -7.54
N CYS A 84 0.88 13.89 -7.78
CA CYS A 84 1.13 12.61 -8.44
C CYS A 84 2.38 11.88 -7.88
N ASN A 85 2.71 12.15 -6.61
CA ASN A 85 3.89 11.65 -5.93
C ASN A 85 3.50 11.18 -4.53
N ILE A 86 3.59 9.87 -4.35
CA ILE A 86 3.23 9.19 -3.11
C ILE A 86 4.14 9.64 -1.95
N VAL A 87 5.44 9.81 -2.22
CA VAL A 87 6.44 10.16 -1.20
C VAL A 87 6.19 11.56 -0.66
N THR A 88 6.00 12.55 -1.56
CA THR A 88 5.75 13.93 -1.14
C THR A 88 4.46 14.06 -0.34
N GLY A 89 3.40 13.37 -0.75
CA GLY A 89 2.13 13.40 -0.01
C GLY A 89 2.22 12.76 1.37
N ILE A 90 2.94 11.64 1.52
CA ILE A 90 3.20 11.01 2.83
C ILE A 90 4.01 11.94 3.74
N MET A 91 5.04 12.61 3.22
CA MET A 91 5.89 13.51 4.01
C MET A 91 5.08 14.69 4.59
N ILE A 92 4.25 15.33 3.77
CA ILE A 92 3.40 16.45 4.20
C ILE A 92 2.34 15.96 5.18
N GLY A 93 1.69 14.84 4.88
CA GLY A 93 0.71 14.21 5.74
C GLY A 93 1.23 13.86 7.14
N PHE A 94 2.42 13.25 7.19
CA PHE A 94 3.09 12.93 8.44
C PHE A 94 3.49 14.19 9.22
N ALA A 95 3.98 15.23 8.53
CA ALA A 95 4.27 16.52 9.17
C ALA A 95 3.00 17.15 9.78
N THR A 96 1.87 17.09 9.08
CA THR A 96 0.57 17.56 9.59
C THR A 96 0.13 16.77 10.83
N LEU A 97 0.35 15.46 10.86
CA LEU A 97 0.05 14.62 12.02
C LEU A 97 0.89 15.05 13.23
N VAL A 98 2.21 15.15 13.04
CA VAL A 98 3.15 15.53 14.11
C VAL A 98 2.82 16.91 14.66
N VAL A 99 2.61 17.90 13.78
CA VAL A 99 2.25 19.26 14.18
C VAL A 99 0.88 19.29 14.87
N GLY A 100 -0.10 18.56 14.34
CA GLY A 100 -1.45 18.48 14.91
C GLY A 100 -1.44 17.90 16.32
N ARG A 101 -0.71 16.80 16.56
CA ARG A 101 -0.60 16.21 17.91
C ARG A 101 0.15 17.12 18.88
N LEU A 102 1.19 17.81 18.40
CA LEU A 102 1.91 18.81 19.19
C LEU A 102 1.03 19.98 19.64
N VAL A 103 0.12 20.45 18.77
CA VAL A 103 -0.80 21.55 19.08
C VAL A 103 -1.98 21.08 19.95
N SER A 104 -2.45 19.85 19.77
CA SER A 104 -3.54 19.25 20.57
C SER A 104 -3.10 18.97 22.02
N GLY A 105 -1.79 18.93 22.30
CA GLY A 105 -1.25 18.69 23.64
C GLY A 105 -1.39 17.25 24.12
N GLU A 106 -1.79 16.35 23.22
CA GLU A 106 -1.89 14.92 23.42
C GLU A 106 -0.51 14.29 23.17
N TRP A 107 0.27 14.15 24.25
CA TRP A 107 1.58 13.50 24.26
C TRP A 107 1.44 11.98 24.39
#